data_AF-A0A2Z6AAU6-F1
#
_entry.id   AF-A0A2Z6AAU6-F1
#
_cell.length_a   1.000
_cell.length_b   1.000
_cell.length_c   1.000
_cell.angle_alpha   90.00
_cell.angle_beta   90.00
_cell.angle_gamma   90.00
#
_symmetry.space_group_name_H-M   'P 1'
#
loop_
_entity.id
_entity.type
_entity.pdbx_description
1 polymer ?
#
loop_
_entity_poly.entity_id
_entity_poly.type
_entity_poly.pdbx_seq_one_letter_code
_entity_poly.pdbx_strand_id
1 'polypeptide(L)'
;MKAQLDQARSLVQAEEVHEAEQVDLFGTVSAEEMVEAREALGGDPGHMAVLREARRRRGGRPKGARNKRNDDFARYILQFGQHPAITLMQIQATPPEVLIEASKQPKVHSFRKDGTPNIVVERMSYAEAAALRARCAETVLPYLEGKKPIAVDMNFSGLSDLVIAGVTHSNAQVQNIVDGDFLPVPEDDE
;
A
#
# COMPACT_ATOMS: atom_id res chain seq x y z
N MET A 1 26.52 -23.62 24.56
CA MET A 1 25.35 -23.06 25.24
C MET A 1 25.49 -21.56 25.52
N LYS A 2 26.55 -21.09 26.22
CA LYS A 2 26.76 -19.65 26.49
C LYS A 2 26.87 -18.78 25.22
N ALA A 3 27.63 -19.23 24.23
CA ALA A 3 27.77 -18.53 22.94
C ALA A 3 26.46 -18.42 22.14
N GLN A 4 25.56 -19.41 22.26
CA GLN A 4 24.24 -19.37 21.59
C GLN A 4 23.28 -18.42 22.30
N LEU A 5 23.38 -18.31 23.63
CA LEU A 5 22.64 -17.33 24.44
C LEU A 5 23.11 -15.91 24.15
N ASP A 6 24.43 -15.70 24.00
CA ASP A 6 24.99 -14.38 23.67
C ASP A 6 24.60 -13.95 22.25
N GLN A 7 24.56 -14.89 21.29
CA GLN A 7 24.07 -14.64 19.93
C GLN A 7 22.56 -14.37 19.89
N ALA A 8 21.76 -15.06 20.70
CA ALA A 8 20.32 -14.78 20.79
C ALA A 8 20.08 -13.39 21.40
N ARG A 9 20.86 -13.01 22.42
CA ARG A 9 20.74 -11.72 23.09
C ARG A 9 21.13 -10.54 22.18
N SER A 10 22.14 -10.71 21.34
CA SER A 10 22.51 -9.68 20.36
C SER A 10 21.48 -9.50 19.26
N LEU A 11 20.79 -10.57 18.85
CA LEU A 11 19.68 -10.49 17.89
C LEU A 11 18.48 -9.74 18.47
N VAL A 12 18.11 -10.02 19.72
CA VAL A 12 17.02 -9.31 20.40
C VAL A 12 17.36 -7.83 20.60
N GLN A 13 18.59 -7.50 20.98
CA GLN A 13 19.01 -6.10 21.11
C GLN A 13 19.04 -5.37 19.78
N ALA A 14 19.38 -6.04 18.69
CA ALA A 14 19.28 -5.46 17.35
C ALA A 14 17.81 -5.22 16.95
N GLU A 15 16.90 -6.13 17.30
CA GLU A 15 15.47 -5.97 17.08
C GLU A 15 14.87 -4.82 17.90
N GLU A 16 15.25 -4.66 19.17
CA GLU A 16 14.80 -3.54 20.03
C GLU A 16 15.24 -2.18 19.49
N VAL A 17 16.46 -2.08 18.95
CA VAL A 17 16.96 -0.85 18.28
C VAL A 17 16.16 -0.58 17.00
N HIS A 18 15.86 -1.60 16.22
CA HIS A 18 15.02 -1.47 15.02
C HIS A 18 13.56 -1.13 15.33
N GLU A 19 13.00 -1.62 16.42
CA GLU A 19 11.66 -1.25 16.89
C GLU A 19 11.63 0.20 17.37
N ALA A 20 12.66 0.68 18.08
CA ALA A 20 12.78 2.06 18.49
C ALA A 20 12.88 3.03 17.29
N GLU A 21 13.67 2.69 16.27
CA GLU A 21 13.72 3.42 14.98
C GLU A 21 12.36 3.40 14.23
N GLN A 22 11.59 2.33 14.38
CA GLN A 22 10.28 2.18 13.74
C GLN A 22 9.16 2.99 14.43
N VAL A 23 9.24 3.21 15.74
CA VAL A 23 8.31 4.08 16.49
C VAL A 23 8.49 5.55 16.11
N ASP A 24 9.71 5.96 15.77
CA ASP A 24 10.01 7.33 15.34
C ASP A 24 9.41 7.65 13.94
N LEU A 25 9.10 6.64 13.11
CA LEU A 25 8.59 6.84 11.74
C LEU A 25 7.20 7.51 11.65
N PHE A 26 6.40 7.49 12.73
CA PHE A 26 5.13 8.23 12.85
C PHE A 26 5.23 9.47 13.73
N GLY A 27 6.44 9.82 14.20
CA GLY A 27 6.68 11.03 14.96
C GLY A 27 6.24 12.26 14.17
N THR A 28 5.40 13.10 14.76
CA THR A 28 5.17 14.45 14.23
C THR A 28 6.46 15.27 14.38
N VAL A 29 6.68 16.24 13.50
CA VAL A 29 7.86 17.12 13.59
C VAL A 29 7.87 17.74 15.00
N SER A 30 8.95 17.52 15.74
CA SER A 30 9.04 17.99 17.12
C SER A 30 9.18 19.51 17.15
N ALA A 31 8.85 20.13 18.29
CA ALA A 31 9.03 21.57 18.45
C ALA A 31 10.50 21.98 18.30
N GLU A 32 11.44 21.12 18.71
CA GLU A 32 12.89 21.34 18.61
C GLU A 32 13.35 21.29 17.15
N GLU A 33 12.89 20.30 16.38
CA GLU A 33 13.17 20.19 14.93
C GLU A 33 12.63 21.40 14.14
N MET A 34 11.50 21.96 14.56
CA MET A 34 10.94 23.18 13.98
C MET A 34 11.78 24.42 14.29
N VAL A 35 12.34 24.51 15.49
CA VAL A 35 13.23 25.61 15.89
C VAL A 35 14.54 25.54 15.11
N GLU A 36 15.18 24.38 15.04
CA GLU A 36 16.41 24.17 14.27
C GLU A 36 16.21 24.41 12.76
N ALA A 37 15.05 24.02 12.22
CA ALA A 37 14.70 24.31 10.84
C ALA A 37 14.48 25.81 10.59
N ARG A 38 13.91 26.53 11.56
CA ARG A 38 13.69 27.99 11.49
C ARG A 38 15.00 28.77 11.59
N GLU A 39 15.87 28.39 12.51
CA GLU A 39 17.21 28.99 12.67
C GLU A 39 18.05 28.79 11.41
N ALA A 40 17.99 27.60 10.80
CA ALA A 40 18.76 27.31 9.61
C ALA A 40 18.19 27.95 8.32
N LEU A 41 16.89 28.23 8.27
CA LEU A 41 16.29 28.99 7.17
C LEU A 41 16.57 30.50 7.29
N GLY A 42 16.73 31.01 8.52
CA GLY A 42 16.97 32.42 8.83
C GLY A 42 15.76 33.34 8.54
N GLY A 43 15.74 34.50 9.20
CA GLY A 43 14.65 35.49 9.06
C GLY A 43 13.34 35.07 9.73
N ASP A 44 12.19 35.51 9.19
CA ASP A 44 10.86 35.00 9.58
C ASP A 44 10.26 34.13 8.46
N PRO A 45 10.73 32.89 8.30
CA PRO A 45 10.22 31.99 7.28
C PRO A 45 8.80 31.57 7.64
N GLY A 46 7.92 31.54 6.63
CA GLY A 46 6.56 31.04 6.78
C GLY A 46 6.54 29.59 7.30
N HIS A 47 5.51 29.25 8.07
CA HIS A 47 5.37 27.94 8.74
C HIS A 47 5.58 26.74 7.80
N MET A 48 5.13 26.84 6.56
CA MET A 48 5.27 25.78 5.55
C MET A 48 6.71 25.58 5.05
N ALA A 49 7.55 26.62 5.08
CA ALA A 49 8.96 26.53 4.72
C ALA A 49 9.75 25.79 5.81
N VAL A 50 9.49 26.12 7.07
CA VAL A 50 10.07 25.46 8.25
C VAL A 50 9.74 23.97 8.26
N LEU A 51 8.47 23.61 8.03
CA LEU A 51 8.04 22.21 7.97
C LEU A 51 8.72 21.42 6.83
N ARG A 52 8.95 22.03 5.67
CA ARG A 52 9.62 21.36 4.55
C ARG A 52 11.09 21.08 4.87
N GLU A 53 11.79 22.04 5.45
CA GLU A 53 13.20 21.89 5.79
C GLU A 53 13.40 20.87 6.92
N ALA A 54 12.53 20.89 7.94
CA ALA A 54 12.52 19.87 8.99
C ALA A 54 12.28 18.46 8.43
N ARG A 55 11.31 18.28 7.52
CA ARG A 55 11.04 16.98 6.87
C ARG A 55 12.14 16.53 5.93
N ARG A 56 12.82 17.47 5.26
CA ARG A 56 13.93 17.17 4.34
C ARG A 56 15.14 16.62 5.10
N ARG A 57 15.45 17.17 6.29
CA ARG A 57 16.56 16.69 7.14
C ARG A 57 16.32 15.32 7.74
N ARG A 58 15.06 15.00 8.03
CA ARG A 58 14.68 13.74 8.68
C ARG A 58 14.86 12.48 7.81
N GLY A 59 15.12 12.64 6.51
CA GLY A 59 15.26 11.52 5.58
C GLY A 59 13.91 10.84 5.33
N GLY A 60 13.46 10.81 4.08
CA GLY A 60 12.24 10.09 3.73
C GLY A 60 12.37 8.58 3.94
N ARG A 61 11.23 7.88 3.87
CA ARG A 61 11.15 6.42 3.84
C ARG A 61 12.18 5.83 2.83
N PRO A 62 12.99 4.82 3.21
CA PRO A 62 13.99 4.22 2.32
C PRO A 62 13.36 3.78 0.99
N LYS A 63 14.05 4.08 -0.12
CA LYS A 63 13.61 3.72 -1.48
C LYS A 63 13.42 2.20 -1.55
N GLY A 64 12.17 1.75 -1.76
CA GLY A 64 11.82 0.32 -1.84
C GLY A 64 11.28 -0.31 -0.55
N ALA A 65 11.16 0.43 0.55
CA ALA A 65 10.51 -0.09 1.75
C ALA A 65 9.03 -0.39 1.46
N ARG A 66 8.66 -1.66 1.32
CA ARG A 66 7.26 -2.10 1.21
C ARG A 66 6.50 -1.74 2.48
N ASN A 67 5.17 -1.61 2.42
CA ASN A 67 4.34 -1.48 3.62
C ASN A 67 4.42 -2.80 4.39
N LYS A 68 5.43 -2.93 5.27
CA LYS A 68 5.66 -4.11 6.11
C LYS A 68 4.38 -4.50 6.85
N ARG A 69 3.57 -3.52 7.27
CA ARG A 69 2.22 -3.70 7.84
C ARG A 69 1.25 -4.49 6.96
N ASN A 70 1.24 -4.29 5.63
CA ASN A 70 0.34 -5.02 4.74
C ASN A 70 0.88 -6.42 4.42
N ASP A 71 2.19 -6.56 4.22
CA ASP A 71 2.81 -7.87 3.92
C ASP A 71 2.77 -8.80 5.15
N ASP A 72 2.95 -8.28 6.37
CA ASP A 72 2.83 -9.05 7.61
C ASP A 72 1.37 -9.42 7.91
N PHE A 73 0.42 -8.51 7.65
CA PHE A 73 -1.01 -8.80 7.75
C PHE A 73 -1.47 -9.85 6.72
N ALA A 74 -0.98 -9.76 5.49
CA ALA A 74 -1.23 -10.76 4.47
C ALA A 74 -0.66 -12.13 4.88
N ARG A 75 0.58 -12.16 5.39
CA ARG A 75 1.18 -13.39 5.93
C ARG A 75 0.39 -13.96 7.11
N TYR A 76 -0.07 -13.12 8.04
CA TYR A 76 -0.92 -13.54 9.16
C TYR A 76 -2.25 -14.14 8.68
N ILE A 77 -2.98 -13.46 7.79
CA ILE A 77 -4.25 -13.96 7.27
C ILE A 77 -4.07 -15.30 6.54
N LEU A 78 -3.02 -15.45 5.75
CA LEU A 78 -2.76 -16.67 4.99
C LEU A 78 -2.35 -17.86 5.87
N GLN A 79 -1.99 -17.66 7.15
CA GLN A 79 -1.81 -18.76 8.09
C GLN A 79 -3.13 -19.45 8.44
N PHE A 80 -4.25 -18.74 8.37
CA PHE A 80 -5.56 -19.28 8.76
C PHE A 80 -6.34 -19.90 7.60
N GLY A 81 -5.95 -19.65 6.34
CA GLY A 81 -6.79 -20.06 5.22
C GLY A 81 -6.14 -19.96 3.84
N GLN A 82 -6.95 -20.31 2.83
CA GLN A 82 -6.54 -20.28 1.43
C GLN A 82 -6.47 -18.85 0.89
N HIS A 83 -5.59 -18.64 -0.09
CA HIS A 83 -5.50 -17.37 -0.79
C HIS A 83 -6.81 -17.08 -1.56
N PRO A 84 -7.39 -15.87 -1.47
CA PRO A 84 -8.65 -15.53 -2.15
C PRO A 84 -8.63 -15.72 -3.67
N ALA A 85 -7.48 -15.55 -4.32
CA ALA A 85 -7.34 -15.84 -5.74
C ALA A 85 -7.59 -17.33 -6.05
N ILE A 86 -7.14 -18.24 -5.17
CA ILE A 86 -7.41 -19.68 -5.29
C ILE A 86 -8.89 -19.93 -5.07
N THR A 87 -9.52 -19.24 -4.12
CA THR A 87 -10.97 -19.31 -3.91
C THR A 87 -11.74 -18.89 -5.16
N LEU A 88 -11.33 -17.81 -5.85
CA LEU A 88 -11.95 -17.38 -7.11
C LEU A 88 -11.79 -18.44 -8.22
N MET A 89 -10.60 -19.01 -8.38
CA MET A 89 -10.36 -20.12 -9.32
C MET A 89 -11.22 -21.34 -9.01
N GLN A 90 -11.36 -21.68 -7.73
CA GLN A 90 -12.21 -22.79 -7.30
C GLN A 90 -13.68 -22.50 -7.58
N ILE A 91 -14.19 -21.29 -7.35
CA ILE A 91 -15.58 -20.93 -7.68
C ILE A 91 -15.84 -21.17 -9.17
N GLN A 92 -14.90 -20.78 -10.03
CA GLN A 92 -15.01 -21.00 -11.47
C GLN A 92 -14.99 -22.50 -11.84
N ALA A 93 -14.15 -23.30 -11.18
CA ALA A 93 -13.99 -24.71 -11.47
C ALA A 93 -15.03 -25.63 -10.78
N THR A 94 -15.75 -25.13 -9.77
CA THR A 94 -16.68 -25.93 -8.98
C THR A 94 -18.04 -26.03 -9.68
N PRO A 95 -18.59 -27.24 -9.85
CA PRO A 95 -19.91 -27.40 -10.46
C PRO A 95 -21.01 -26.81 -9.56
N PRO A 96 -22.11 -26.29 -10.14
CA PRO A 96 -23.17 -25.58 -9.42
C PRO A 96 -23.78 -26.32 -8.25
N GLU A 97 -23.97 -27.63 -8.40
CA GLU A 97 -24.64 -28.49 -7.43
C GLU A 97 -23.85 -28.56 -6.13
N VAL A 98 -22.52 -28.57 -6.22
CA VAL A 98 -21.61 -28.62 -5.07
C VAL A 98 -21.66 -27.32 -4.26
N LEU A 99 -21.79 -26.16 -4.93
CA LEU A 99 -21.93 -24.88 -4.24
C LEU A 99 -23.26 -24.76 -3.50
N ILE A 100 -24.35 -25.24 -4.10
CA ILE A 100 -25.67 -25.26 -3.46
C ILE A 100 -25.65 -26.19 -2.25
N GLU A 101 -25.07 -27.39 -2.39
CA GLU A 101 -24.99 -28.37 -1.31
C GLU A 101 -24.19 -27.83 -0.12
N ALA A 102 -23.06 -27.17 -0.39
CA ALA A 102 -22.23 -26.55 0.64
C ALA A 102 -22.91 -25.37 1.35
N SER A 103 -23.96 -24.79 0.78
CA SER A 103 -24.71 -23.66 1.35
C SER A 103 -25.76 -24.08 2.39
N LYS A 104 -26.01 -25.38 2.58
CA LYS A 104 -27.05 -25.88 3.48
C LYS A 104 -26.77 -25.46 4.92
N GLN A 105 -27.72 -24.74 5.52
CA GLN A 105 -27.64 -24.36 6.93
C GLN A 105 -28.96 -24.64 7.66
N PRO A 106 -28.89 -25.23 8.88
CA PRO A 106 -30.08 -25.40 9.72
C PRO A 106 -30.48 -24.03 10.28
N LYS A 107 -31.72 -23.63 10.03
CA LYS A 107 -32.29 -22.37 10.54
C LYS A 107 -33.56 -22.64 11.32
N VAL A 108 -33.67 -22.00 12.47
CA VAL A 108 -34.90 -22.04 13.26
C VAL A 108 -35.93 -21.15 12.57
N HIS A 109 -36.97 -21.76 12.01
CA HIS A 109 -38.01 -21.02 11.29
C HIS A 109 -39.13 -20.55 12.23
N SER A 110 -39.49 -21.38 13.21
CA SER A 110 -40.51 -21.07 14.20
C SER A 110 -40.29 -21.89 15.47
N PHE A 111 -40.93 -21.48 16.56
CA PHE A 111 -41.02 -22.30 17.78
C PHE A 111 -42.43 -22.90 17.86
N ARG A 112 -42.50 -24.18 18.20
CA ARG A 112 -43.79 -24.84 18.48
C ARG A 112 -44.36 -24.30 19.79
N LYS A 113 -45.65 -24.54 20.04
CA LYS A 113 -46.32 -24.18 21.30
C LYS A 113 -45.64 -24.79 22.53
N ASP A 114 -44.96 -25.93 22.35
CA ASP A 114 -44.21 -26.64 23.39
C ASP A 114 -42.79 -26.09 23.60
N GLY A 115 -42.44 -24.94 23.00
CA GLY A 115 -41.12 -24.31 23.11
C GLY A 115 -40.01 -24.98 22.29
N THR A 116 -40.30 -26.06 21.56
CA THR A 116 -39.31 -26.75 20.73
C THR A 116 -39.07 -25.99 19.41
N PRO A 117 -37.79 -25.77 19.00
CA PRO A 117 -37.47 -25.09 17.76
C PRO A 117 -37.78 -25.99 16.55
N ASN A 118 -38.52 -25.45 15.58
CA ASN A 118 -38.72 -26.06 14.28
C ASN A 118 -37.55 -25.66 13.36
N ILE A 119 -36.63 -26.60 13.14
CA ILE A 119 -35.43 -26.38 12.34
C ILE A 119 -35.71 -26.81 10.90
N VAL A 120 -35.53 -25.89 9.96
CA VAL A 120 -35.62 -26.13 8.52
C VAL A 120 -34.24 -25.95 7.91
N VAL A 121 -33.89 -26.79 6.94
CA VAL A 121 -32.64 -26.64 6.19
C VAL A 121 -32.86 -25.64 5.07
N GLU A 122 -32.24 -24.47 5.19
CA GLU A 122 -32.22 -23.44 4.15
C GLU A 122 -31.06 -23.74 3.18
N ARG A 123 -31.27 -23.47 1.89
CA ARG A 123 -30.26 -23.59 0.83
C ARG A 123 -30.27 -22.32 -0.01
N MET A 124 -29.10 -21.85 -0.40
CA MET A 124 -28.96 -20.73 -1.31
C MET A 124 -29.17 -21.20 -2.75
N SER A 125 -29.65 -20.31 -3.62
CA SER A 125 -29.56 -20.54 -5.05
C SER A 125 -28.08 -20.51 -5.51
N TYR A 126 -27.78 -21.12 -6.66
CA TYR A 126 -26.43 -21.10 -7.22
C TYR A 126 -25.89 -19.67 -7.37
N ALA A 127 -26.72 -18.77 -7.92
CA ALA A 127 -26.35 -17.38 -8.14
C ALA A 127 -25.98 -16.67 -6.83
N GLU A 128 -26.74 -16.91 -5.76
CA GLU A 128 -26.45 -16.32 -4.45
C GLU A 128 -25.19 -16.91 -3.81
N ALA A 129 -25.00 -18.24 -3.89
CA ALA A 129 -23.83 -18.92 -3.32
C ALA A 129 -22.53 -18.50 -4.03
N ALA A 130 -22.56 -18.42 -5.37
CA ALA A 130 -21.43 -17.97 -6.17
C ALA A 130 -21.13 -16.47 -5.91
N ALA A 131 -22.17 -15.62 -5.90
CA ALA A 131 -22.00 -14.19 -5.68
C ALA A 131 -21.48 -13.86 -4.27
N LEU A 132 -21.89 -14.61 -3.24
CA LEU A 132 -21.38 -14.42 -1.88
C LEU A 132 -19.88 -14.73 -1.81
N ARG A 133 -19.44 -15.87 -2.36
CA ARG A 133 -18.03 -16.26 -2.35
C ARG A 133 -17.16 -15.31 -3.19
N ALA A 134 -17.66 -14.88 -4.36
CA ALA A 134 -16.98 -13.91 -5.20
C ALA A 134 -16.78 -12.57 -4.47
N ARG A 135 -17.84 -12.02 -3.86
CA ARG A 135 -17.77 -10.77 -3.08
C ARG A 135 -16.78 -10.84 -1.92
N CYS A 136 -16.79 -11.94 -1.17
CA CYS A 136 -15.82 -12.13 -0.09
C CYS A 136 -14.38 -12.13 -0.61
N ALA A 137 -14.12 -12.85 -1.72
CA ALA A 137 -12.79 -12.91 -2.29
C ALA A 137 -12.35 -11.58 -2.91
N GLU A 138 -13.22 -10.91 -3.68
CA GLU A 138 -12.98 -9.59 -4.26
C GLU A 138 -12.69 -8.51 -3.21
N THR A 139 -13.35 -8.58 -2.05
CA THR A 139 -13.13 -7.60 -0.97
C THR A 139 -11.75 -7.78 -0.32
N VAL A 140 -11.29 -9.03 -0.15
CA VAL A 140 -10.03 -9.33 0.53
C VAL A 140 -8.82 -9.23 -0.42
N LEU A 141 -9.00 -9.53 -1.70
CA LEU A 141 -7.92 -9.59 -2.69
C LEU A 141 -7.07 -8.31 -2.77
N PRO A 142 -7.63 -7.08 -2.77
CA PRO A 142 -6.84 -5.84 -2.81
C PRO A 142 -5.96 -5.62 -1.58
N TYR A 143 -6.26 -6.25 -0.45
CA TYR A 143 -5.45 -6.13 0.76
C TYR A 143 -4.28 -7.13 0.78
N LEU A 144 -4.40 -8.25 0.06
CA LEU A 144 -3.35 -9.26 -0.07
C LEU A 144 -2.44 -9.00 -1.27
N GLU A 145 -3.05 -8.72 -2.42
CA GLU A 145 -2.39 -8.52 -3.71
C GLU A 145 -2.36 -7.03 -4.10
N GLY A 146 -2.50 -6.15 -3.11
CA GLY A 146 -2.64 -4.71 -3.31
C GLY A 146 -1.64 -4.17 -4.32
N LYS A 147 -2.11 -3.25 -5.17
CA LYS A 147 -1.33 -2.66 -6.26
C LYS A 147 0.04 -2.26 -5.74
N LYS A 148 1.07 -3.01 -6.14
CA LYS A 148 2.44 -2.54 -6.06
C LYS A 148 2.48 -1.20 -6.80
N PRO A 149 3.05 -0.13 -6.23
CA PRO A 149 3.28 1.07 -7.00
C PRO A 149 4.04 0.65 -8.26
N ILE A 150 3.49 1.01 -9.43
CA ILE A 150 4.18 0.79 -10.70
C ILE A 150 5.49 1.55 -10.58
N ALA A 151 6.61 0.83 -10.63
CA ALA A 151 7.92 1.46 -10.65
C ALA A 151 8.01 2.22 -11.97
N VAL A 152 7.72 3.51 -11.93
CA VAL A 152 8.08 4.42 -13.01
C VAL A 152 9.59 4.54 -12.92
N ASP A 153 10.29 3.83 -13.81
CA ASP A 153 11.74 3.90 -13.90
C ASP A 153 12.09 5.28 -14.47
N MET A 154 12.37 6.24 -13.59
CA MET A 154 12.88 7.54 -14.00
C MET A 154 14.37 7.40 -14.34
N ASN A 155 14.68 6.63 -15.38
CA ASN A 155 15.97 6.68 -16.05
C ASN A 155 15.98 7.89 -17.00
N PHE A 156 15.85 9.09 -16.44
CA PHE A 156 16.09 10.31 -17.19
C PHE A 156 17.52 10.75 -16.93
N SER A 157 18.45 10.34 -17.79
CA SER A 157 19.83 10.82 -17.80
C SER A 157 19.97 12.08 -18.66
N GLY A 158 19.10 13.06 -18.43
CA GLY A 158 19.14 14.37 -19.06
C GLY A 158 19.04 15.46 -17.99
N LEU A 159 19.77 16.56 -18.18
CA LEU A 159 19.58 17.78 -17.38
C LEU A 159 18.14 18.25 -17.58
N SER A 160 17.28 17.98 -16.60
CA SER A 160 15.92 18.50 -16.57
C SER A 160 15.99 19.98 -16.19
N ASP A 161 15.88 20.87 -17.17
CA ASP A 161 15.76 22.29 -16.91
C ASP A 161 14.31 22.63 -16.55
N LEU A 162 14.11 23.21 -15.36
CA LEU A 162 12.79 23.60 -14.87
C LEU A 162 12.50 25.02 -15.35
N VAL A 163 11.67 25.13 -16.38
CA VAL A 163 11.28 26.42 -16.96
C VAL A 163 10.17 27.05 -16.11
N ILE A 164 10.51 28.13 -15.39
CA ILE A 164 9.58 28.96 -14.63
C ILE A 164 9.68 30.38 -15.20
N ALA A 165 8.58 30.84 -15.81
CA ALA A 165 8.48 32.17 -16.42
C ALA A 165 8.80 33.26 -15.39
N GLY A 166 9.80 34.09 -15.71
CA GLY A 166 10.24 35.20 -14.86
C GLY A 166 11.20 34.82 -13.73
N VAL A 167 11.53 33.53 -13.55
CA VAL A 167 12.48 33.07 -12.52
C VAL A 167 13.70 32.38 -13.12
N THR A 168 13.50 31.34 -13.95
CA THR A 168 14.62 30.64 -14.62
C THR A 168 14.78 31.06 -16.07
N HIS A 169 13.70 31.52 -16.71
CA HIS A 169 13.68 31.93 -18.12
C HIS A 169 12.85 33.21 -18.28
N SER A 170 13.30 34.11 -19.15
CA SER A 170 12.51 35.29 -19.53
C SER A 170 11.27 34.87 -20.34
N ASN A 171 10.21 35.68 -20.34
CA ASN A 171 8.97 35.36 -21.06
C ASN A 171 9.21 35.08 -22.56
N ALA A 172 10.18 35.77 -23.18
CA ALA A 172 10.57 35.52 -24.57
C ALA A 172 11.26 34.15 -24.76
N GLN A 173 12.07 33.71 -23.78
CA GLN A 173 12.70 32.39 -23.81
C GLN A 173 11.68 31.26 -23.56
N VAL A 174 10.71 31.49 -22.68
CA VAL A 174 9.59 30.54 -22.48
C VAL A 174 8.80 30.37 -23.77
N GLN A 175 8.51 31.47 -24.46
CA GLN A 175 7.80 31.45 -25.74
C GLN A 175 8.58 30.66 -26.80
N ASN A 176 9.91 30.85 -26.91
CA ASN A 176 10.75 30.08 -27.83
C ASN A 176 10.89 28.59 -27.46
N ILE A 177 10.80 28.23 -26.18
CA ILE A 177 10.83 26.84 -25.72
C ILE A 177 9.49 26.14 -25.99
N VAL A 178 8.38 26.86 -25.82
CA VAL A 178 7.02 26.38 -26.10
C VAL A 178 6.76 26.29 -27.61
N ASP A 179 7.25 27.27 -28.38
CA ASP A 179 7.13 27.37 -29.83
C ASP A 179 8.28 26.66 -30.57
N GLY A 180 9.15 25.96 -29.83
CA GLY A 180 10.28 25.19 -30.38
C GLY A 180 9.81 24.01 -31.20
N ASP A 181 9.62 24.26 -32.50
CA ASP A 181 9.37 23.28 -33.55
C ASP A 181 10.27 22.05 -33.39
N PHE A 182 9.64 20.87 -33.47
CA PHE A 182 10.34 19.61 -33.73
C PHE A 182 11.12 19.77 -35.05
N LEU A 183 12.42 20.06 -34.95
CA LEU A 183 13.30 19.99 -36.12
C LEU A 183 13.17 18.57 -36.70
N PRO A 184 12.86 18.43 -37.99
CA PRO A 184 12.81 17.11 -38.62
C PRO A 184 14.18 16.44 -38.41
N VAL A 185 14.14 15.21 -37.91
CA VAL A 185 15.32 14.36 -37.84
C VAL A 185 15.81 14.21 -39.28
N PRO A 186 17.08 14.55 -39.60
CA PRO A 186 17.60 14.27 -40.93
C PRO A 186 17.47 12.76 -41.16
N GLU A 187 16.71 12.39 -42.19
CA GLU A 187 16.71 11.02 -42.69
C GLU A 187 18.12 10.77 -43.25
N ASP A 188 18.82 9.78 -42.68
CA ASP A 188 20.08 9.30 -43.23
C ASP A 188 19.78 8.71 -44.61
N ASP A 189 20.20 9.40 -45.68
CA ASP A 189 20.31 8.83 -47.01
C ASP A 189 21.39 7.73 -47.00
N GLU A 190 21.10 6.61 -47.68
CA GLU A 190 21.89 5.36 -47.81
C GLU A 190 23.43 5.50 -47.86
#